data_AF-A0A839AKE4-F1
#
_entry.id   AF-A0A839AKE4-F1
#
_cell.length_a   1.000
_cell.length_b   1.000
_cell.length_c   1.000
_cell.angle_alpha   90.00
_cell.angle_beta   90.00
_cell.angle_gamma   90.00
#
_symmetry.space_group_name_H-M   'P 1'
#
loop_
_entity.id
_entity.type
_entity.pdbx_description
1 polymer ?
#
loop_
_entity_poly.entity_id
_entity_poly.type
_entity_poly.pdbx_seq_one_letter_code
_entity_poly.pdbx_strand_id
1 'polypeptide(L)' 'MRWMPALGWRPSDFWSASLVEFFVAIEGHAEMNGADKASDGVDPDEYEALKRRYG' A
#
# COMPACT_ATOMS: atom_id res chain seq x y z
N MET A 1 13.88 -17.37 8.25
CA MET A 1 12.69 -16.50 8.22
C MET A 1 12.09 -16.59 6.83
N ARG A 2 10.91 -17.21 6.68
CA ARG A 2 10.22 -17.31 5.38
C ARG A 2 9.48 -16.00 5.16
N TRP A 3 9.89 -15.23 4.15
CA TRP A 3 9.20 -14.01 3.74
C TRP A 3 7.84 -14.41 3.17
N MET A 4 6.80 -14.42 3.99
CA MET A 4 5.42 -14.49 3.50
C MET A 4 5.02 -13.06 3.12
N PRO A 5 4.61 -12.80 1.86
CA PRO A 5 4.08 -11.50 1.48
C PRO A 5 2.88 -11.18 2.37
N ALA A 6 2.73 -9.92 2.79
CA ALA A 6 1.65 -9.50 3.70
C ALA A 6 0.26 -9.91 3.19
N LEU A 7 0.06 -9.90 1.87
CA LEU A 7 -1.20 -10.31 1.22
C LEU A 7 -1.41 -11.82 1.11
N GLY A 8 -0.46 -12.66 1.54
CA GLY A 8 -0.51 -14.12 1.39
C GLY A 8 -0.40 -14.63 -0.06
N TRP A 9 -0.25 -13.72 -1.03
CA TRP A 9 -0.14 -14.04 -2.44
C TRP A 9 1.15 -14.77 -2.77
N ARG A 10 1.10 -15.71 -3.72
CA ARG A 10 2.32 -16.22 -4.33
C ARG A 10 2.87 -15.15 -5.28
N PRO A 11 4.17 -15.18 -5.61
CA PRO A 11 4.75 -14.22 -6.56
C PRO A 11 4.01 -14.18 -7.90
N SER A 12 3.52 -15.32 -8.41
CA SER A 12 2.75 -15.37 -9.65
C SER A 12 1.45 -14.58 -9.57
N ASP A 13 0.76 -14.66 -8.44
CA ASP A 13 -0.54 -14.01 -8.24
C ASP A 13 -0.36 -12.49 -8.18
N PHE A 14 0.71 -12.03 -7.53
CA PHE A 14 1.12 -10.62 -7.51
C PHE A 14 1.41 -10.07 -8.90
N TRP A 15 2.23 -10.77 -9.69
CA TRP A 15 2.61 -10.27 -11.02
C TRP A 15 1.47 -10.34 -12.04
N SER A 16 0.45 -11.17 -11.81
CA SER A 16 -0.74 -11.25 -12.67
C SER A 16 -1.83 -10.23 -12.33
N ALA A 17 -1.78 -9.63 -11.13
CA ALA A 17 -2.80 -8.71 -10.68
C ALA A 17 -2.75 -7.38 -11.46
N SER A 18 -3.94 -6.86 -11.78
CA SER A 18 -4.08 -5.47 -12.20
C SER A 18 -3.79 -4.51 -11.04
N LEU A 19 -3.50 -3.25 -11.37
CA LEU A 19 -3.34 -2.20 -10.35
C LEU A 19 -4.58 -2.05 -9.47
N VAL A 20 -5.78 -2.21 -10.04
CA VAL A 20 -7.03 -2.14 -9.30
C VAL A 20 -7.12 -3.27 -8.26
N GLU A 21 -6.86 -4.51 -8.68
CA GLU A 21 -6.88 -5.66 -7.77
C GLU A 21 -5.83 -5.55 -6.67
N PHE A 22 -4.66 -5.01 -7.00
CA PHE A 22 -3.61 -4.75 -6.02
C PHE A 22 -4.03 -3.75 -4.94
N PHE A 23 -4.62 -2.61 -5.32
CA PHE A 23 -5.06 -1.61 -4.35
C PHE A 23 -6.22 -2.10 -3.49
N VAL A 24 -7.21 -2.77 -4.08
CA VAL A 24 -8.32 -3.39 -3.32
C VAL A 24 -7.80 -4.42 -2.31
N ALA A 25 -6.81 -5.23 -2.70
CA ALA A 25 -6.22 -6.22 -1.81
C ALA A 25 -5.44 -5.57 -0.65
N ILE A 26 -4.73 -4.47 -0.91
CA ILE A 26 -4.03 -3.70 0.14
C ILE A 26 -5.02 -3.06 1.11
N GLU A 27 -6.08 -2.44 0.59
CA GLU A 27 -7.13 -1.83 1.41
C GLU A 27 -7.79 -2.86 2.31
N GLY A 28 -8.24 -3.99 1.75
CA GLY A 28 -8.81 -5.09 2.53
C GLY A 28 -7.84 -5.65 3.57
N HIS A 29 -6.55 -5.80 3.23
CA HIS A 29 -5.54 -6.22 4.20
C HIS A 29 -5.36 -5.18 5.32
N ALA A 30 -5.33 -3.88 5.01
CA ALA A 30 -5.21 -2.82 6.00
C ALA A 30 -6.42 -2.80 6.96
N GLU A 31 -7.64 -2.89 6.43
CA GLU A 31 -8.87 -3.00 7.21
C GLU A 31 -8.84 -4.19 8.17
N MET A 32 -8.42 -5.37 7.69
CA MET A 32 -8.30 -6.58 8.51
C MET A 32 -7.28 -6.44 9.65
N ASN A 33 -6.26 -5.60 9.48
CA ASN A 33 -5.23 -5.37 10.49
C ASN A 33 -5.51 -4.14 11.36
N GLY A 34 -6.73 -3.59 11.31
CA GLY A 34 -7.15 -2.49 12.16
C GLY A 34 -6.48 -1.17 11.81
N ALA A 35 -6.05 -0.98 10.56
CA ALA A 35 -5.77 0.35 10.06
C ALA A 35 -7.09 1.12 10.08
N ASP A 36 -7.15 2.19 10.88
CA ASP A 36 -8.24 3.16 10.77
C ASP A 36 -8.29 3.65 9.31
N LYS A 37 -9.51 3.85 8.80
CA LYS A 37 -9.84 4.19 7.40
C LYS A 37 -8.72 4.93 6.68
N ALA A 38 -8.44 4.49 5.44
CA ALA A 38 -7.46 5.05 4.50
C ALA A 38 -6.96 6.44 4.93
N SER A 39 -5.71 6.52 5.38
CA SER A 39 -5.09 7.79 5.74
C SER A 39 -5.40 8.83 4.67
N ASP A 40 -5.72 10.07 5.06
CA ASP A 40 -6.27 11.16 4.23
C ASP A 40 -5.35 11.65 3.08
N GLY A 41 -4.46 10.79 2.58
CA GLY A 41 -3.38 11.09 1.65
C GLY A 41 -2.09 11.40 2.39
N VAL A 42 -1.08 11.79 1.61
CA VAL A 42 0.12 12.42 2.14
C VAL A 42 -0.27 13.80 2.64
N ASP A 43 0.16 14.16 3.85
CA ASP A 43 -0.02 15.51 4.37
C ASP A 43 0.55 16.54 3.36
N PRO A 44 -0.23 17.56 2.94
CA PRO A 44 0.22 18.50 1.91
C PRO A 44 1.53 19.22 2.26
N ASP A 45 1.77 19.51 3.54
CA ASP A 45 2.99 20.17 3.99
C ASP A 45 4.18 19.21 3.93
N GLU A 46 3.99 17.92 4.26
CA GLU A 46 4.99 16.87 4.06
C GLU A 46 5.33 16.67 2.58
N TYR A 47 4.32 16.68 1.71
CA TYR A 47 4.51 16.56 0.26
C TYR A 47 5.34 17.73 -0.30
N GLU A 48 5.02 18.97 0.08
CA GLU A 48 5.78 20.14 -0.35
C GLU A 48 7.19 20.18 0.27
N ALA A 49 7.37 19.70 1.50
CA ALA A 49 8.71 19.53 2.09
C ALA A 49 9.57 18.51 1.32
N LEU A 50 8.98 17.38 0.90
CA LEU A 50 9.64 16.36 0.07
C LEU A 50 10.08 16.93 -1.29
N LYS A 51 9.19 17.66 -1.96
CA LYS A 51 9.52 18.37 -3.21
C LYS A 51 10.69 19.32 -3.04
N ARG A 52 10.71 20.15 -1.99
CA ARG A 52 11.83 21.09 -1.77
C ARG A 52 13.18 20.39 -1.52
N ARG A 53 13.15 19.18 -0.97
CA ARG A 53 14.37 18.42 -0.62
C ARG A 53 14.94 17.62 -1.79
N TYR A 54 14.09 17.13 -2.69
CA TYR A 54 14.48 16.16 -3.72
C TYR A 54 14.04 16.50 -5.15
N GLY A 55 13.19 17.51 -5.34
CA GLY A 55 12.83 18.07 -6.65
C GLY A 55 13.84 19.11 -7.11
#